data_AF-A0A0C2I9D5-F1
#
_entry.id   AF-A0A0C2I9D5-F1
#
_cell.length_a   1.000
_cell.length_b   1.000
_cell.length_c   1.000
_cell.angle_alpha   90.00
_cell.angle_beta   90.00
_cell.angle_gamma   90.00
#
_symmetry.space_group_name_H-M   'P 1'
#
loop_
_entity.id
_entity.type
_entity.pdbx_description
1 polymer ?
#
loop_
_entity_poly.entity_id
_entity_poly.type
_entity_poly.pdbx_seq_one_letter_code
_entity_poly.pdbx_strand_id
1 'polypeptide(L)'
;MRALLTTGLALYINLLTLSLYAAAFETEDNFTPPRLALKNENGENRHLSGVGRLAGTCTATLIDTRYRHEATAQPAYLVTAGHCVSRTQKRIITDKILTNNIMDFTIEFNYFRDVIEQIKTYTLKKINWSSVRGIDLAVIELEASLTELIDAGIQPLSIGSRPEPGSAIAIIGAPGGDFLHQSLCTLAPAKDDYIDNDGESRILLNSLNAQCRRIGRGASGGPIVERETGKIVGVLYGAMGDSQVYGSAIQSLQGCFTSGQFDPSITRCSLFPVYDIDAIAPQHRQNFLPAKPDQGLEAVLPSWDLKFSISTPFYRYKIERSLTSPCESPHGYSEAISADNAYINKAIGTTKGRHWLCIIGVETSEQPPFHGIMKNNQSMWVDLLDHGNEPPNVDIASERDNVSEPAIYNLFASTYFSPPTYAQIYSKIGPASQVDCDDPQGYDEMHRRAREPWVLLASWNSTQEEAKLCVYSKNAHGESSRASTHWLKVADDWKS
;
A
#
# COMPACT_ATOMS: atom_id res chain seq x y z
N MET A 1 -19.63 -90.33 -2.64
CA MET A 1 -20.66 -89.27 -2.53
C MET A 1 -20.00 -87.95 -2.86
N ARG A 2 -20.43 -87.31 -3.96
CA ARG A 2 -20.31 -85.88 -4.37
C ARG A 2 -19.05 -85.10 -3.92
N ALA A 3 -18.29 -84.40 -4.74
CA ALA A 3 -18.35 -84.00 -6.16
C ALA A 3 -17.05 -83.21 -6.46
N LEU A 4 -16.54 -83.32 -7.69
CA LEU A 4 -15.88 -82.32 -8.58
C LEU A 4 -15.06 -81.16 -7.92
N LEU A 5 -13.87 -80.70 -8.35
CA LEU A 5 -13.03 -80.72 -9.58
C LEU A 5 -11.67 -80.09 -9.15
N THR A 6 -10.51 -80.71 -9.41
CA THR A 6 -9.46 -80.27 -10.38
C THR A 6 -9.18 -78.76 -10.41
N THR A 7 -7.98 -78.17 -10.38
CA THR A 7 -6.61 -78.60 -10.76
C THR A 7 -5.67 -77.37 -10.64
N GLY A 8 -4.37 -77.60 -10.39
CA GLY A 8 -3.26 -76.73 -10.83
C GLY A 8 -2.70 -75.78 -9.76
N LEU A 9 -1.56 -76.09 -9.12
CA LEU A 9 -0.18 -75.67 -9.45
C LEU A 9 0.00 -74.13 -9.49
N ALA A 10 0.97 -73.47 -8.86
CA ALA A 10 2.23 -73.90 -8.28
C ALA A 10 2.84 -72.81 -7.37
N LEU A 11 3.70 -73.25 -6.45
CA LEU A 11 4.92 -72.63 -5.91
C LEU A 11 4.93 -71.12 -5.58
N TYR A 12 4.97 -70.79 -4.29
CA TYR A 12 5.76 -69.67 -3.77
C TYR A 12 6.36 -70.06 -2.42
N ILE A 13 7.66 -70.34 -2.38
CA ILE A 13 8.42 -70.52 -1.14
C ILE A 13 9.00 -69.18 -0.72
N ASN A 14 8.55 -68.79 0.46
CA ASN A 14 9.01 -67.71 1.32
C ASN A 14 10.42 -68.02 1.90
N LEU A 15 11.35 -67.06 1.88
CA LEU A 15 11.75 -66.23 3.04
C LEU A 15 13.14 -65.59 2.89
N LEU A 16 13.18 -64.34 3.40
CA LEU A 16 14.29 -63.59 4.01
C LEU A 16 15.31 -62.88 3.10
N THR A 17 15.11 -61.56 2.97
CA THR A 17 16.06 -60.58 3.53
C THR A 17 15.31 -59.37 4.08
N LEU A 18 15.66 -59.00 5.32
CA LEU A 18 15.31 -57.72 5.93
C LEU A 18 15.89 -56.58 5.09
N SER A 19 15.08 -55.57 4.77
CA SER A 19 15.56 -54.20 4.65
C SER A 19 14.75 -53.32 5.59
N LEU A 20 15.43 -52.87 6.64
CA LEU A 20 14.97 -51.79 7.49
C LEU A 20 14.66 -50.57 6.61
N TYR A 21 13.45 -50.06 6.75
CA TYR A 21 13.14 -48.66 6.52
C TYR A 21 14.00 -47.82 7.48
N ALA A 22 15.15 -47.37 7.02
CA ALA A 22 15.79 -46.18 7.55
C ALA A 22 15.39 -45.03 6.64
N ALA A 23 14.43 -44.23 7.11
CA ALA A 23 14.15 -42.92 6.56
C ALA A 23 15.46 -42.13 6.56
N ALA A 24 16.04 -41.92 5.38
CA ALA A 24 16.89 -40.78 5.17
C ALA A 24 15.97 -39.57 5.22
N PHE A 25 16.03 -38.85 6.35
CA PHE A 25 15.66 -37.44 6.43
C PHE A 25 16.50 -36.71 5.37
N GLU A 26 16.01 -36.67 4.13
CA GLU A 26 16.39 -35.61 3.21
C GLU A 26 15.70 -34.35 3.73
N THR A 27 16.55 -33.46 4.23
CA THR A 27 16.22 -32.11 4.68
C THR A 27 15.23 -31.46 3.72
N GLU A 28 14.14 -30.95 4.28
CA GLU A 28 13.16 -30.08 3.63
C GLU A 28 13.85 -28.87 2.99
N ASP A 29 14.29 -28.98 1.72
CA ASP A 29 14.75 -27.79 0.99
C ASP A 29 14.69 -27.90 -0.54
N ASN A 30 13.90 -28.82 -1.12
CA ASN A 30 13.93 -29.00 -2.58
C ASN A 30 12.60 -29.33 -3.29
N PHE A 31 11.50 -28.70 -2.87
CA PHE A 31 10.31 -28.53 -3.72
C PHE A 31 9.99 -27.04 -3.87
N THR A 32 10.76 -26.38 -4.74
CA THR A 32 10.52 -24.99 -5.13
C THR A 32 9.90 -24.96 -6.53
N PRO A 33 8.61 -24.61 -6.72
CA PRO A 33 8.08 -24.39 -8.06
C PRO A 33 8.82 -23.17 -8.69
N PRO A 34 9.30 -23.27 -9.93
CA PRO A 34 10.00 -22.17 -10.60
C PRO A 34 9.07 -20.97 -10.87
N ARG A 35 9.62 -19.75 -10.99
CA ARG A 35 8.96 -18.66 -11.75
C ARG A 35 8.89 -19.15 -13.19
N LEU A 36 7.69 -19.49 -13.65
CA LEU A 36 7.51 -20.05 -14.98
C LEU A 36 7.21 -18.90 -15.93
N ALA A 37 8.24 -18.53 -16.71
CA ALA A 37 8.02 -17.73 -17.91
C ALA A 37 7.04 -18.49 -18.80
N LEU A 38 5.94 -17.84 -19.14
CA LEU A 38 4.87 -18.41 -19.92
C LEU A 38 5.30 -18.53 -21.38
N LYS A 39 4.89 -19.67 -21.95
CA LYS A 39 5.08 -20.05 -23.34
C LYS A 39 3.74 -20.07 -24.06
N ASN A 40 3.74 -19.89 -25.36
CA ASN A 40 2.52 -19.93 -26.16
C ASN A 40 2.74 -20.41 -27.61
N GLU A 41 3.88 -21.04 -27.91
CA GLU A 41 4.16 -21.59 -29.25
C GLU A 41 3.09 -22.59 -29.73
N ASN A 42 2.50 -23.36 -28.81
CA ASN A 42 1.44 -24.33 -29.09
C ASN A 42 0.03 -23.81 -28.74
N GLY A 43 -0.08 -22.53 -28.37
CA GLY A 43 -1.34 -21.92 -27.95
C GLY A 43 -1.80 -22.29 -26.53
N GLU A 44 -0.94 -22.90 -25.71
CA GLU A 44 -1.26 -23.38 -24.36
C GLU A 44 -1.70 -22.26 -23.39
N ASN A 45 -1.22 -21.04 -23.61
CA ASN A 45 -1.54 -19.86 -22.80
C ASN A 45 -2.28 -18.78 -23.60
N ARG A 46 -2.95 -19.17 -24.70
CA ARG A 46 -3.72 -18.23 -25.55
C ARG A 46 -4.78 -17.46 -24.76
N HIS A 47 -5.35 -18.08 -23.72
CA HIS A 47 -6.32 -17.45 -22.83
C HIS A 47 -5.75 -16.29 -21.98
N LEU A 48 -4.42 -16.15 -21.92
CA LEU A 48 -3.72 -15.06 -21.25
C LEU A 48 -3.17 -14.02 -22.23
N SER A 49 -3.50 -14.09 -23.53
CA SER A 49 -2.97 -13.15 -24.53
C SER A 49 -3.42 -11.70 -24.32
N GLY A 50 -4.55 -11.49 -23.63
CA GLY A 50 -5.02 -10.18 -23.16
C GLY A 50 -4.33 -9.65 -21.91
N VAL A 51 -3.33 -10.34 -21.37
CA VAL A 51 -2.43 -9.79 -20.35
C VAL A 51 -1.21 -9.22 -21.05
N GLY A 52 -0.84 -7.99 -20.73
CA GLY A 52 0.22 -7.28 -21.45
C GLY A 52 1.11 -6.42 -20.56
N ARG A 53 2.28 -6.08 -21.10
CA ARG A 53 3.23 -5.15 -20.48
C ARG A 53 2.78 -3.71 -20.76
N LEU A 54 2.47 -2.97 -19.69
CA LEU A 54 1.99 -1.59 -19.74
C LEU A 54 3.15 -0.63 -19.52
N ALA A 55 3.32 0.34 -20.42
CA ALA A 55 4.28 1.44 -20.29
C ALA A 55 5.70 0.99 -19.90
N GLY A 56 6.12 -0.18 -20.39
CA GLY A 56 7.42 -0.79 -20.11
C GLY A 56 7.68 -1.21 -18.66
N THR A 57 6.82 -0.88 -17.69
CA THR A 57 7.16 -0.95 -16.25
C THR A 57 6.08 -1.60 -15.39
N CYS A 58 4.88 -1.81 -15.92
CA CYS A 58 3.76 -2.45 -15.24
C CYS A 58 3.14 -3.54 -16.12
N THR A 59 2.12 -4.21 -15.59
CA THR A 59 1.25 -5.13 -16.31
C THR A 59 -0.17 -4.57 -16.34
N ALA A 60 -0.94 -4.88 -17.38
CA ALA A 60 -2.38 -4.61 -17.43
C ALA A 60 -3.13 -5.78 -18.10
N THR A 61 -4.44 -5.82 -17.89
CA THR A 61 -5.30 -6.89 -18.42
C THR A 61 -6.45 -6.32 -19.22
N LEU A 62 -6.64 -6.79 -20.44
CA LEU A 62 -7.83 -6.57 -21.24
C LEU A 62 -9.01 -7.33 -20.62
N ILE A 63 -10.07 -6.61 -20.26
CA ILE A 63 -11.28 -7.19 -19.68
C ILE A 63 -12.37 -7.42 -20.72
N ASP A 64 -13.13 -8.51 -20.55
CA ASP A 64 -14.24 -8.83 -21.45
C ASP A 64 -15.49 -8.02 -21.03
N THR A 65 -15.75 -6.94 -21.78
CA THR A 65 -16.92 -6.09 -21.58
C THR A 65 -18.06 -6.41 -22.54
N ARG A 66 -17.95 -7.44 -23.39
CA ARG A 66 -18.95 -7.73 -24.42
C ARG A 66 -20.34 -7.92 -23.81
N TYR A 67 -21.30 -7.21 -24.39
CA TYR A 67 -22.71 -7.42 -24.12
C TYR A 67 -23.32 -8.37 -25.16
N ARG A 68 -24.23 -9.25 -24.74
CA ARG A 68 -24.85 -10.24 -25.64
C ARG A 68 -25.52 -9.52 -26.83
N HIS A 69 -25.21 -9.98 -28.04
CA HIS A 69 -25.83 -9.60 -29.32
C HIS A 69 -25.44 -8.27 -29.98
N GLU A 70 -24.37 -7.58 -29.56
CA GLU A 70 -23.89 -6.40 -30.31
C GLU A 70 -22.61 -6.72 -31.11
N ALA A 71 -22.67 -6.42 -32.42
CA ALA A 71 -21.69 -6.80 -33.43
C ALA A 71 -20.84 -5.61 -33.96
N THR A 72 -20.80 -4.50 -33.24
CA THR A 72 -20.07 -3.29 -33.68
C THR A 72 -18.93 -2.95 -32.74
N ALA A 73 -17.92 -2.22 -33.24
CA ALA A 73 -16.67 -1.80 -32.60
C ALA A 73 -16.85 -1.23 -31.18
N GLN A 74 -16.99 -2.12 -30.19
CA GLN A 74 -17.08 -1.75 -28.78
C GLN A 74 -15.71 -1.25 -28.30
N PRO A 75 -15.65 -0.22 -27.44
CA PRO A 75 -14.39 0.21 -26.84
C PRO A 75 -13.73 -0.94 -26.08
N ALA A 76 -12.40 -1.00 -26.12
CA ALA A 76 -11.62 -1.96 -25.34
C ALA A 76 -11.12 -1.32 -24.05
N TYR A 77 -11.24 -2.06 -22.94
CA TYR A 77 -10.84 -1.58 -21.62
C TYR A 77 -9.78 -2.45 -20.97
N LEU A 78 -8.78 -1.81 -20.40
CA LEU A 78 -7.77 -2.42 -19.54
C LEU A 78 -8.08 -2.14 -18.07
N VAL A 79 -7.74 -3.10 -17.22
CA VAL A 79 -7.56 -2.88 -15.79
C VAL A 79 -6.09 -3.03 -15.40
N THR A 80 -5.62 -2.15 -14.54
CA THR A 80 -4.25 -2.15 -13.98
C THR A 80 -4.26 -1.44 -12.62
N ALA A 81 -3.12 -1.36 -11.95
CA ALA A 81 -2.99 -0.59 -10.72
C ALA A 81 -2.98 0.92 -11.03
N GLY A 82 -3.64 1.72 -10.21
CA GLY A 82 -3.67 3.18 -10.34
C GLY A 82 -2.27 3.79 -10.34
N HIS A 83 -1.34 3.28 -9.52
CA HIS A 83 0.03 3.80 -9.48
C HIS A 83 0.83 3.56 -10.77
N CYS A 84 0.37 2.65 -11.65
CA CYS A 84 0.98 2.40 -12.95
C CYS A 84 0.67 3.50 -13.97
N VAL A 85 -0.42 4.25 -13.80
CA VAL A 85 -0.81 5.34 -14.69
C VAL A 85 -0.72 6.73 -14.05
N SER A 86 -0.74 6.79 -12.72
CA SER A 86 -0.54 8.02 -11.98
C SER A 86 0.03 7.77 -10.59
N ARG A 87 1.14 8.44 -10.27
CA ARG A 87 1.71 8.43 -8.92
C ARG A 87 1.07 9.45 -7.98
N THR A 88 0.06 10.19 -8.43
CA THR A 88 -0.56 11.26 -7.63
C THR A 88 -1.45 10.64 -6.56
N GLN A 89 -0.91 10.50 -5.34
CA GLN A 89 -1.55 9.71 -4.29
C GLN A 89 -2.91 10.22 -3.80
N LYS A 90 -3.26 11.46 -4.12
CA LYS A 90 -4.37 12.19 -3.48
C LYS A 90 -5.59 12.44 -4.37
N ARG A 91 -5.53 12.13 -5.66
CA ARG A 91 -6.58 12.49 -6.62
C ARG A 91 -7.14 11.26 -7.33
N ILE A 92 -8.46 11.28 -7.53
CA ILE A 92 -9.11 10.34 -8.43
C ILE A 92 -9.10 11.00 -9.81
N ILE A 93 -8.53 10.31 -10.80
CA ILE A 93 -8.48 10.80 -12.18
C ILE A 93 -9.65 10.19 -12.94
N THR A 94 -10.43 11.04 -13.62
CA THR A 94 -11.52 10.61 -14.49
C THR A 94 -11.45 11.32 -15.83
N ASP A 95 -11.89 10.63 -16.89
CA ASP A 95 -12.06 11.18 -18.24
C ASP A 95 -10.81 11.90 -18.82
N LYS A 96 -9.62 11.41 -18.47
CA LYS A 96 -8.35 12.01 -18.92
C LYS A 96 -7.94 11.43 -20.26
N ILE A 97 -8.09 12.21 -21.34
CA ILE A 97 -7.54 11.89 -22.66
C ILE A 97 -6.02 11.83 -22.60
N LEU A 98 -5.46 10.77 -23.17
CA LEU A 98 -4.02 10.61 -23.32
C LEU A 98 -3.63 11.13 -24.71
N THR A 99 -2.71 12.09 -24.76
CA THR A 99 -2.21 12.66 -26.02
C THR A 99 -0.85 12.06 -26.39
N ASN A 100 -0.57 12.00 -27.69
CA ASN A 100 0.47 11.19 -28.34
C ASN A 100 1.94 11.55 -27.99
N ASN A 101 2.36 11.38 -26.74
CA ASN A 101 3.77 11.18 -26.41
C ASN A 101 4.02 9.67 -26.26
N ILE A 102 4.69 9.11 -27.27
CA ILE A 102 4.47 7.76 -27.84
C ILE A 102 5.13 6.60 -27.07
N MET A 103 5.97 6.83 -26.06
CA MET A 103 6.70 5.74 -25.37
C MET A 103 6.14 5.37 -23.99
N ASP A 104 5.45 6.29 -23.30
CA ASP A 104 5.04 6.09 -21.90
C ASP A 104 3.60 5.57 -21.73
N PHE A 105 2.85 5.42 -22.84
CA PHE A 105 1.42 5.11 -22.81
C PHE A 105 1.00 4.08 -23.86
N THR A 106 1.67 2.92 -23.88
CA THR A 106 1.32 1.77 -24.72
C THR A 106 1.14 0.50 -23.89
N ILE A 107 0.46 -0.49 -24.49
CA ILE A 107 0.33 -1.85 -23.98
C ILE A 107 0.89 -2.84 -25.01
N GLU A 108 1.70 -3.79 -24.57
CA GLU A 108 2.26 -4.86 -25.40
C GLU A 108 1.61 -6.20 -25.03
N PHE A 109 0.77 -6.74 -25.91
CA PHE A 109 0.11 -8.05 -25.76
C PHE A 109 0.92 -9.17 -26.40
N ASN A 110 0.51 -10.42 -26.13
CA ASN A 110 1.24 -11.64 -26.53
C ASN A 110 2.68 -11.66 -26.03
N TYR A 111 2.91 -11.13 -24.83
CA TYR A 111 4.24 -10.94 -24.26
C TYR A 111 4.81 -12.25 -23.68
N PHE A 112 4.83 -13.33 -24.46
CA PHE A 112 5.31 -14.66 -24.09
C PHE A 112 6.74 -14.91 -24.60
N ARG A 113 7.47 -15.76 -23.88
CA ARG A 113 8.91 -15.98 -24.08
C ARG A 113 9.31 -16.53 -25.45
N ASP A 114 8.45 -17.33 -26.05
CA ASP A 114 8.72 -18.16 -27.23
C ASP A 114 8.03 -17.66 -28.51
N VAL A 115 7.20 -16.61 -28.40
CA VAL A 115 6.48 -16.02 -29.54
C VAL A 115 6.71 -14.50 -29.62
N ILE A 116 7.96 -14.08 -29.49
CA ILE A 116 8.38 -12.66 -29.49
C ILE A 116 7.90 -11.92 -30.74
N GLU A 117 7.94 -12.59 -31.90
CA GLU A 117 7.48 -12.02 -33.17
C GLU A 117 5.96 -11.79 -33.23
N GLN A 118 5.20 -12.31 -32.27
CA GLN A 118 3.75 -12.14 -32.16
C GLN A 118 3.34 -11.03 -31.18
N ILE A 119 4.30 -10.32 -30.57
CA ILE A 119 4.03 -9.17 -29.70
C ILE A 119 3.32 -8.08 -30.51
N LYS A 120 2.23 -7.56 -29.95
CA LYS A 120 1.43 -6.49 -30.58
C LYS A 120 1.29 -5.31 -29.64
N THR A 121 1.63 -4.13 -30.14
CA THR A 121 1.60 -2.88 -29.36
C THR A 121 0.37 -2.06 -29.73
N TYR A 122 -0.32 -1.55 -28.71
CA TYR A 122 -1.49 -0.69 -28.87
C TYR A 122 -1.37 0.56 -28.02
N THR A 123 -1.95 1.65 -28.52
CA THR A 123 -1.96 2.95 -27.84
C THR A 123 -3.14 3.06 -26.89
N LEU A 124 -2.90 3.63 -25.71
CA LEU A 124 -3.94 3.99 -24.77
C LEU A 124 -4.64 5.28 -25.22
N LYS A 125 -5.97 5.31 -25.16
CA LYS A 125 -6.80 6.47 -25.55
C LYS A 125 -7.13 7.38 -24.37
N LYS A 126 -7.60 6.78 -23.27
CA LYS A 126 -8.18 7.53 -22.15
C LYS A 126 -8.06 6.79 -20.83
N ILE A 127 -7.79 7.51 -19.74
CA ILE A 127 -8.02 7.00 -18.39
C ILE A 127 -9.47 7.33 -18.02
N ASN A 128 -10.34 6.32 -18.02
CA ASN A 128 -11.74 6.49 -17.66
C ASN A 128 -11.88 6.71 -16.16
N TRP A 129 -11.08 6.00 -15.37
CA TRP A 129 -11.01 6.14 -13.93
C TRP A 129 -9.66 5.64 -13.40
N SER A 130 -9.08 6.30 -12.41
CA SER A 130 -7.89 5.82 -11.69
C SER A 130 -7.84 6.39 -10.28
N SER A 131 -7.49 5.56 -9.31
CA SER A 131 -7.24 5.97 -7.93
C SER A 131 -6.10 5.16 -7.33
N VAL A 132 -5.41 5.79 -6.36
CA VAL A 132 -4.60 5.09 -5.35
C VAL A 132 -5.06 5.46 -3.93
N ARG A 133 -6.19 6.18 -3.82
CA ARG A 133 -6.87 6.52 -2.57
C ARG A 133 -7.84 5.40 -2.21
N GLY A 134 -7.53 4.64 -1.18
CA GLY A 134 -8.36 3.53 -0.67
C GLY A 134 -8.36 2.28 -1.56
N ILE A 135 -8.17 2.42 -2.86
CA ILE A 135 -8.01 1.32 -3.82
C ILE A 135 -6.96 1.72 -4.85
N ASP A 136 -6.08 0.79 -5.22
CA ASP A 136 -5.05 1.01 -6.23
C ASP A 136 -5.47 0.33 -7.53
N LEU A 137 -6.17 1.09 -8.38
CA LEU A 137 -6.86 0.56 -9.57
C LEU A 137 -7.03 1.66 -10.62
N ALA A 138 -6.94 1.27 -11.89
CA ALA A 138 -7.28 2.09 -13.04
C ALA A 138 -8.07 1.30 -14.09
N VAL A 139 -8.96 2.01 -14.78
CA VAL A 139 -9.69 1.58 -15.97
C VAL A 139 -9.28 2.48 -17.12
N ILE A 140 -8.70 1.88 -18.16
CA ILE A 140 -8.10 2.60 -19.30
C ILE A 140 -8.78 2.13 -20.58
N GLU A 141 -9.20 3.04 -21.43
CA GLU A 141 -9.70 2.76 -22.78
C GLU A 141 -8.55 2.77 -23.79
N LEU A 142 -8.56 1.84 -24.74
CA LEU A 142 -7.62 1.79 -25.87
C LEU A 142 -8.14 2.52 -27.10
N GLU A 143 -7.23 2.91 -27.99
CA GLU A 143 -7.60 3.40 -29.32
C GLU A 143 -8.22 2.29 -30.19
N ALA A 144 -7.69 1.07 -30.06
CA ALA A 144 -8.26 -0.10 -30.73
C ALA A 144 -9.56 -0.54 -30.05
N SER A 145 -10.53 -0.97 -30.85
CA SER A 145 -11.76 -1.59 -30.41
C SER A 145 -11.52 -3.02 -29.88
N LEU A 146 -12.45 -3.50 -29.06
CA LEU A 146 -12.39 -4.85 -28.51
C LEU A 146 -12.44 -5.92 -29.61
N THR A 147 -13.21 -5.68 -30.67
CA THR A 147 -13.29 -6.57 -31.83
C THR A 147 -11.95 -6.66 -32.56
N GLU A 148 -11.28 -5.54 -32.81
CA GLU A 148 -9.95 -5.53 -33.47
C GLU A 148 -8.90 -6.31 -32.66
N LEU A 149 -8.94 -6.22 -31.33
CA LEU A 149 -8.05 -6.98 -30.46
C LEU A 149 -8.34 -8.49 -30.55
N ILE A 150 -9.62 -8.89 -30.50
CA ILE A 150 -10.03 -10.29 -30.61
C ILE A 150 -9.66 -10.88 -31.97
N ASP A 151 -9.92 -10.15 -33.06
CA ASP A 151 -9.55 -10.53 -34.43
C ASP A 151 -8.03 -10.65 -34.58
N ALA A 152 -7.28 -9.83 -33.83
CA ALA A 152 -5.83 -9.93 -33.71
C ALA A 152 -5.34 -11.10 -32.81
N GLY A 153 -6.25 -11.93 -32.27
CA GLY A 153 -5.92 -13.08 -31.42
C GLY A 153 -5.69 -12.76 -29.94
N ILE A 154 -6.03 -11.55 -29.51
CA ILE A 154 -5.88 -11.09 -28.12
C ILE A 154 -7.19 -11.39 -27.38
N GLN A 155 -7.14 -12.28 -26.40
CA GLN A 155 -8.32 -12.78 -25.70
C GLN A 155 -8.55 -11.96 -24.43
N PRO A 156 -9.71 -11.28 -24.29
CA PRO A 156 -10.06 -10.58 -23.06
C PRO A 156 -10.40 -11.56 -21.94
N LEU A 157 -10.14 -11.17 -20.68
CA LEU A 157 -10.44 -11.99 -19.50
C LEU A 157 -11.75 -11.54 -18.85
N SER A 158 -12.60 -12.50 -18.47
CA SER A 158 -13.86 -12.20 -17.78
C SER A 158 -13.65 -11.96 -16.29
N ILE A 159 -14.34 -10.94 -15.74
CA ILE A 159 -14.33 -10.64 -14.30
C ILE A 159 -15.12 -11.69 -13.53
N GLY A 160 -14.54 -12.20 -12.45
CA GLY A 160 -15.13 -13.18 -11.54
C GLY A 160 -15.66 -12.57 -10.24
N SER A 161 -16.34 -13.40 -9.45
CA SER A 161 -16.68 -13.09 -8.07
C SER A 161 -15.45 -13.19 -7.16
N ARG A 162 -15.52 -12.56 -5.99
CA ARG A 162 -14.46 -12.72 -4.98
C ARG A 162 -14.40 -14.19 -4.53
N PRO A 163 -13.24 -14.85 -4.62
CA PRO A 163 -13.09 -16.23 -4.17
C PRO A 163 -13.00 -16.33 -2.65
N GLU A 164 -13.30 -17.52 -2.12
CA GLU A 164 -13.16 -17.80 -0.68
C GLU A 164 -11.68 -17.89 -0.27
N PRO A 165 -11.33 -17.52 0.98
CA PRO A 165 -10.00 -17.80 1.52
C PRO A 165 -9.61 -19.27 1.35
N GLY A 166 -8.36 -19.53 0.98
CA GLY A 166 -7.85 -20.87 0.64
C GLY A 166 -7.98 -21.24 -0.83
N SER A 167 -8.70 -20.44 -1.65
CA SER A 167 -8.81 -20.70 -3.09
C SER A 167 -7.46 -20.60 -3.79
N ALA A 168 -7.25 -21.49 -4.77
CA ALA A 168 -6.05 -21.50 -5.60
C ALA A 168 -6.12 -20.37 -6.64
N ILE A 169 -5.17 -19.45 -6.58
CA ILE A 169 -5.08 -18.31 -7.50
C ILE A 169 -3.74 -18.31 -8.23
N ALA A 170 -3.66 -17.54 -9.31
CA ALA A 170 -2.43 -17.25 -10.02
C ALA A 170 -2.30 -15.76 -10.25
N ILE A 171 -1.08 -15.24 -10.13
CA ILE A 171 -0.74 -13.88 -10.53
C ILE A 171 0.04 -13.96 -11.82
N ILE A 172 -0.43 -13.22 -12.82
CA ILE A 172 0.24 -13.09 -14.11
C ILE A 172 0.87 -11.69 -14.17
N GLY A 173 2.12 -11.60 -14.60
CA GLY A 173 2.79 -10.30 -14.70
C GLY A 173 4.10 -10.35 -15.48
N ALA A 174 4.57 -9.20 -15.94
CA ALA A 174 5.84 -9.03 -16.66
C ALA A 174 6.93 -8.39 -15.75
N PRO A 175 7.55 -9.16 -14.84
CA PRO A 175 8.53 -8.63 -13.90
C PRO A 175 9.83 -8.19 -14.58
N GLY A 176 10.40 -7.04 -14.20
CA GLY A 176 11.73 -6.57 -14.61
C GLY A 176 11.87 -6.31 -16.11
N GLY A 177 10.76 -6.18 -16.83
CA GLY A 177 10.77 -6.11 -18.29
C GLY A 177 11.04 -7.45 -18.99
N ASP A 178 10.93 -8.57 -18.27
CA ASP A 178 10.89 -9.92 -18.81
C ASP A 178 9.48 -10.26 -19.33
N PHE A 179 9.33 -11.39 -20.02
CA PHE A 179 8.07 -11.92 -20.54
C PHE A 179 7.04 -12.19 -19.43
N LEU A 180 5.81 -12.56 -19.78
CA LEU A 180 4.79 -12.92 -18.79
C LEU A 180 5.26 -14.12 -17.96
N HIS A 181 5.16 -13.99 -16.65
CA HIS A 181 5.37 -15.06 -15.67
C HIS A 181 4.06 -15.37 -14.96
N GLN A 182 3.93 -16.62 -14.57
CA GLN A 182 2.88 -17.06 -13.64
C GLN A 182 3.47 -17.35 -12.27
N SER A 183 2.85 -16.78 -11.24
CA SER A 183 3.11 -17.12 -9.84
C SER A 183 1.87 -17.77 -9.25
N LEU A 184 2.01 -19.00 -8.78
CA LEU A 184 0.93 -19.76 -8.15
C LEU A 184 0.84 -19.38 -6.68
N CYS A 185 -0.38 -19.09 -6.22
CA CYS A 185 -0.62 -18.61 -4.86
C CYS A 185 -1.88 -19.23 -4.27
N THR A 186 -2.02 -19.05 -2.95
CA THR A 186 -3.26 -19.35 -2.23
C THR A 186 -3.80 -18.05 -1.66
N LEU A 187 -5.10 -17.81 -1.86
CA LEU A 187 -5.76 -16.65 -1.28
C LEU A 187 -5.73 -16.78 0.24
N ALA A 188 -5.23 -15.76 0.92
CA ALA A 188 -5.26 -15.68 2.37
C ALA A 188 -6.60 -15.10 2.85
N PRO A 189 -6.99 -15.32 4.12
CA PRO A 189 -8.04 -14.54 4.75
C PRO A 189 -7.78 -13.04 4.57
N ALA A 190 -8.85 -12.25 4.49
CA ALA A 190 -8.72 -10.80 4.47
C ALA A 190 -7.91 -10.37 5.71
N LYS A 191 -6.80 -9.66 5.46
CA LYS A 191 -5.98 -9.02 6.49
C LYS A 191 -6.35 -7.54 6.54
N ASP A 192 -5.84 -6.83 7.55
CA ASP A 192 -6.06 -5.40 7.77
C ASP A 192 -6.03 -4.58 6.46
N ASP A 193 -6.95 -3.62 6.33
CA ASP A 193 -7.04 -2.71 5.17
C ASP A 193 -5.87 -1.72 5.08
N TYR A 194 -4.74 -2.03 5.71
CA TYR A 194 -3.64 -1.11 5.93
C TYR A 194 -2.29 -1.83 5.86
N ILE A 195 -1.33 -1.17 5.20
CA ILE A 195 0.05 -1.61 5.11
C ILE A 195 0.96 -0.51 5.65
N ASP A 196 1.75 -0.84 6.68
CA ASP A 196 2.89 -0.05 7.16
C ASP A 196 4.18 -0.64 6.62
N ASN A 197 4.95 0.10 5.84
CA ASN A 197 6.33 -0.26 5.50
C ASN A 197 7.18 1.00 5.44
N ASP A 198 8.22 1.09 6.28
CA ASP A 198 9.39 1.97 6.17
C ASP A 198 9.13 3.35 5.51
N GLY A 199 8.12 4.08 6.01
CA GLY A 199 7.81 5.45 5.59
C GLY A 199 6.68 5.61 4.56
N GLU A 200 6.13 4.52 4.00
CA GLU A 200 4.93 4.53 3.15
C GLU A 200 3.79 3.73 3.79
N SER A 201 2.94 4.44 4.52
CA SER A 201 1.69 3.92 5.07
C SER A 201 0.56 4.05 4.05
N ARG A 202 -0.06 2.93 3.64
CA ARG A 202 -1.17 2.94 2.67
C ARG A 202 -2.38 2.18 3.15
N ILE A 203 -3.56 2.71 2.84
CA ILE A 203 -4.86 2.09 3.15
C ILE A 203 -5.38 1.45 1.86
N LEU A 204 -5.56 0.14 1.88
CA LEU A 204 -6.08 -0.68 0.78
C LEU A 204 -7.39 -1.35 1.24
N LEU A 205 -8.48 -0.63 1.03
CA LEU A 205 -9.84 -1.08 1.30
C LEU A 205 -10.23 -2.20 0.32
N ASN A 206 -10.97 -3.20 0.80
CA ASN A 206 -11.47 -4.32 -0.01
C ASN A 206 -10.33 -5.06 -0.75
N SER A 207 -9.16 -5.18 -0.11
CA SER A 207 -8.01 -5.84 -0.70
C SER A 207 -8.17 -7.37 -0.73
N LEU A 208 -7.54 -7.98 -1.74
CA LEU A 208 -7.21 -9.39 -1.79
C LEU A 208 -5.82 -9.57 -1.21
N ASN A 209 -5.68 -10.60 -0.39
CA ASN A 209 -4.42 -10.97 0.26
C ASN A 209 -4.04 -12.36 -0.21
N ALA A 210 -2.77 -12.58 -0.53
CA ALA A 210 -2.29 -13.92 -0.86
C ALA A 210 -0.85 -14.10 -0.44
N GLN A 211 -0.48 -15.37 -0.24
CA GLN A 211 0.91 -15.77 -0.09
C GLN A 211 1.40 -16.30 -1.43
N CYS A 212 2.33 -15.55 -2.02
CA CYS A 212 2.92 -15.84 -3.31
C CYS A 212 4.43 -15.85 -3.15
N ARG A 213 5.10 -16.90 -3.61
CA ARG A 213 6.56 -16.85 -3.72
C ARG A 213 6.94 -16.12 -5.00
N ARG A 214 7.92 -15.23 -4.91
CA ARG A 214 8.65 -14.67 -6.05
C ARG A 214 7.79 -13.83 -7.02
N ILE A 215 7.11 -12.79 -6.53
CA ILE A 215 6.65 -11.67 -7.36
C ILE A 215 7.82 -10.70 -7.60
N GLY A 216 7.92 -10.09 -8.78
CA GLY A 216 8.97 -9.11 -9.10
C GLY A 216 8.39 -7.74 -9.41
N ARG A 217 9.20 -6.69 -9.29
CA ARG A 217 8.87 -5.35 -9.81
C ARG A 217 8.41 -5.49 -11.26
N GLY A 218 7.32 -4.82 -11.66
CA GLY A 218 6.73 -4.94 -13.00
C GLY A 218 5.51 -5.84 -13.09
N ALA A 219 5.31 -6.74 -12.13
CA ALA A 219 4.06 -7.50 -12.01
C ALA A 219 2.88 -6.65 -11.51
N SER A 220 3.14 -5.47 -10.93
CA SER A 220 2.09 -4.52 -10.52
C SER A 220 1.13 -4.21 -11.67
N GLY A 221 -0.16 -4.22 -11.35
CA GLY A 221 -1.26 -4.09 -12.31
C GLY A 221 -1.65 -5.40 -13.01
N GLY A 222 -0.89 -6.48 -12.82
CA GLY A 222 -1.22 -7.80 -13.38
C GLY A 222 -2.46 -8.42 -12.75
N PRO A 223 -3.15 -9.34 -13.45
CA PRO A 223 -4.37 -9.93 -12.95
C PRO A 223 -4.08 -10.96 -11.85
N ILE A 224 -4.94 -10.96 -10.84
CA ILE A 224 -5.14 -12.08 -9.93
C ILE A 224 -6.25 -12.94 -10.54
N VAL A 225 -5.91 -14.15 -10.95
CA VAL A 225 -6.78 -15.10 -11.64
C VAL A 225 -7.13 -16.25 -10.71
N GLU A 226 -8.41 -16.56 -10.57
CA GLU A 226 -8.84 -17.78 -9.90
C GLU A 226 -8.60 -18.99 -10.81
N ARG A 227 -7.85 -19.99 -10.33
CA ARG A 227 -7.36 -21.08 -11.20
C ARG A 227 -8.46 -22.04 -11.64
N GLU A 228 -9.52 -22.18 -10.86
CA GLU A 228 -10.65 -23.06 -11.19
C GLU A 228 -11.48 -22.50 -12.34
N THR A 229 -11.72 -21.18 -12.34
CA THR A 229 -12.62 -20.54 -13.29
C THR A 229 -11.90 -19.82 -14.43
N GLY A 230 -10.60 -19.53 -14.27
CA GLY A 230 -9.83 -18.71 -15.19
C GLY A 230 -10.24 -17.23 -15.20
N LYS A 231 -11.10 -16.79 -14.26
CA LYS A 231 -11.61 -15.42 -14.20
C LYS A 231 -10.68 -14.53 -13.40
N ILE A 232 -10.61 -13.26 -13.80
CA ILE A 232 -9.89 -12.22 -13.04
C ILE A 232 -10.74 -11.79 -11.85
N VAL A 233 -10.19 -11.90 -10.65
CA VAL A 233 -10.86 -11.57 -9.38
C VAL A 233 -10.28 -10.31 -8.74
N GLY A 234 -9.07 -9.92 -9.13
CA GLY A 234 -8.43 -8.70 -8.67
C GLY A 234 -7.25 -8.26 -9.53
N VAL A 235 -6.67 -7.14 -9.16
CA VAL A 235 -5.49 -6.53 -9.79
C VAL A 235 -4.39 -6.45 -8.76
N LEU A 236 -3.21 -6.99 -9.07
CA LEU A 236 -2.05 -6.94 -8.19
C LEU A 236 -1.63 -5.49 -7.96
N TYR A 237 -1.58 -5.09 -6.70
CA TYR A 237 -0.93 -3.84 -6.31
C TYR A 237 0.58 -4.04 -6.21
N GLY A 238 1.01 -4.97 -5.36
CA GLY A 238 2.43 -5.21 -5.10
C GLY A 238 2.66 -6.32 -4.07
N ALA A 239 3.93 -6.62 -3.84
CA ALA A 239 4.38 -7.55 -2.81
C ALA A 239 5.01 -6.77 -1.64
N MET A 240 4.73 -7.21 -0.41
CA MET A 240 5.36 -6.73 0.80
C MET A 240 6.11 -7.87 1.48
N GLY A 241 7.36 -7.61 1.87
CA GLY A 241 8.27 -8.67 2.32
C GLY A 241 8.49 -9.74 1.24
N ASP A 242 8.87 -10.96 1.67
CA ASP A 242 9.31 -12.01 0.76
C ASP A 242 8.19 -12.79 0.06
N SER A 243 6.95 -12.71 0.56
CA SER A 243 5.87 -13.54 0.03
C SER A 243 4.44 -13.01 0.17
N GLN A 244 4.21 -11.93 0.91
CA GLN A 244 2.85 -11.39 1.03
C GLN A 244 2.55 -10.49 -0.17
N VAL A 245 1.40 -10.68 -0.79
CA VAL A 245 0.95 -9.82 -1.88
C VAL A 245 -0.44 -9.28 -1.60
N TYR A 246 -0.69 -8.11 -2.16
CA TYR A 246 -1.95 -7.39 -2.02
C TYR A 246 -2.46 -7.04 -3.40
N GLY A 247 -3.78 -7.11 -3.59
CA GLY A 247 -4.43 -6.64 -4.80
C GLY A 247 -5.76 -5.99 -4.54
N SER A 248 -6.20 -5.17 -5.50
CA SER A 248 -7.51 -4.55 -5.48
C SER A 248 -8.54 -5.54 -6.02
N ALA A 249 -9.57 -5.88 -5.24
CA ALA A 249 -10.65 -6.73 -5.72
C ALA A 249 -11.51 -5.94 -6.74
N ILE A 250 -11.87 -6.56 -7.87
CA ILE A 250 -12.48 -5.84 -9.01
C ILE A 250 -13.89 -6.27 -9.38
N GLN A 251 -14.53 -7.15 -8.60
CA GLN A 251 -15.86 -7.68 -8.92
C GLN A 251 -16.92 -6.58 -9.12
N SER A 252 -16.82 -5.46 -8.39
CA SER A 252 -17.77 -4.35 -8.48
C SER A 252 -17.64 -3.54 -9.78
N LEU A 253 -16.53 -3.68 -10.51
CA LEU A 253 -16.33 -3.00 -11.80
C LEU A 253 -17.37 -3.40 -12.84
N GLN A 254 -17.93 -4.61 -12.75
CA GLN A 254 -19.00 -5.04 -13.66
C GLN A 254 -20.19 -4.07 -13.63
N GLY A 255 -20.46 -3.47 -12.47
CA GLY A 255 -21.50 -2.46 -12.31
C GLY A 255 -21.26 -1.17 -13.08
N CYS A 256 -20.04 -0.92 -13.57
CA CYS A 256 -19.67 0.29 -14.31
C CYS A 256 -19.78 0.16 -15.84
N PHE A 257 -20.23 -0.98 -16.36
CA PHE A 257 -20.40 -1.17 -17.79
C PHE A 257 -21.88 -1.33 -18.19
N THR A 258 -22.26 -0.71 -19.32
CA THR A 258 -23.57 -0.84 -19.97
C THR A 258 -23.35 -1.01 -21.46
N SER A 259 -23.90 -2.07 -22.08
CA SER A 259 -23.68 -2.40 -23.50
C SER A 259 -22.19 -2.36 -23.90
N GLY A 260 -21.33 -2.87 -23.00
CA GLY A 260 -19.88 -2.91 -23.19
C GLY A 260 -19.14 -1.57 -23.12
N GLN A 261 -19.82 -0.48 -22.76
CA GLN A 261 -19.22 0.83 -22.56
C GLN A 261 -19.11 1.17 -21.08
N PHE A 262 -17.99 1.79 -20.69
CA PHE A 262 -17.83 2.33 -19.33
C PHE A 262 -18.74 3.54 -19.14
N ASP A 263 -19.65 3.46 -18.18
CA ASP A 263 -20.65 4.49 -17.92
C ASP A 263 -20.57 4.92 -16.45
N PRO A 264 -20.07 6.13 -16.16
CA PRO A 264 -19.96 6.64 -14.79
C PRO A 264 -21.31 7.11 -14.22
N SER A 265 -22.34 7.28 -15.05
CA SER A 265 -23.64 7.86 -14.65
C SER A 265 -24.60 6.84 -14.03
N ILE A 266 -24.37 5.55 -14.23
CA ILE A 266 -25.22 4.49 -13.68
C ILE A 266 -25.00 4.34 -12.18
N THR A 267 -26.11 4.28 -11.44
CA THR A 267 -26.12 4.18 -9.97
C THR A 267 -25.40 2.94 -9.43
N ARG A 268 -25.26 1.89 -10.24
CA ARG A 268 -24.54 0.66 -9.90
C ARG A 268 -23.02 0.76 -10.06
N CYS A 269 -22.50 1.82 -10.67
CA CYS A 269 -21.05 2.00 -10.79
C CYS A 269 -20.46 2.45 -9.46
N SER A 270 -19.81 1.54 -8.75
CA SER A 270 -19.26 1.81 -7.42
C SER A 270 -18.02 2.72 -7.41
N LEU A 271 -17.52 3.12 -8.59
CA LEU A 271 -16.38 4.01 -8.73
C LEU A 271 -16.78 5.50 -8.63
N PHE A 272 -18.08 5.81 -8.58
CA PHE A 272 -18.64 7.16 -8.55
C PHE A 272 -19.63 7.34 -7.40
N PRO A 273 -19.84 8.57 -6.89
CA PRO A 273 -19.25 9.84 -7.37
C PRO A 273 -17.79 9.98 -6.93
N VAL A 274 -17.04 10.80 -7.67
CA VAL A 274 -15.65 11.14 -7.36
C VAL A 274 -15.57 12.55 -6.80
N TYR A 275 -14.60 12.80 -5.92
CA TYR A 275 -14.31 14.12 -5.39
C TYR A 275 -12.85 14.17 -4.96
N ASP A 276 -12.26 15.36 -5.05
CA ASP A 276 -10.90 15.61 -4.61
C ASP A 276 -10.89 16.04 -3.15
N ILE A 277 -9.88 15.58 -2.41
CA ILE A 277 -9.62 16.02 -1.03
C ILE A 277 -8.11 16.22 -0.90
N ASP A 278 -7.70 17.39 -0.45
CA ASP A 278 -6.31 17.66 -0.09
C ASP A 278 -6.21 17.87 1.40
N ALA A 279 -5.73 16.82 2.07
CA ALA A 279 -5.44 16.77 3.48
C ALA A 279 -3.99 16.32 3.68
N ILE A 280 -3.39 16.77 4.77
CA ILE A 280 -2.12 16.24 5.27
C ILE A 280 -2.49 15.16 6.28
N ALA A 281 -2.09 13.91 6.01
CA ALA A 281 -2.37 12.82 6.94
C ALA A 281 -1.68 13.11 8.29
N PRO A 282 -2.36 12.84 9.42
CA PRO A 282 -1.74 12.99 10.72
C PRO A 282 -0.59 12.00 10.90
N GLN A 283 0.28 12.26 11.88
CA GLN A 283 1.24 11.25 12.31
C GLN A 283 0.51 9.98 12.76
N HIS A 284 0.94 8.83 12.25
CA HIS A 284 0.31 7.53 12.49
C HIS A 284 0.38 7.09 13.95
N ARG A 285 1.42 7.50 14.68
CA ARG A 285 1.54 7.24 16.11
C ARG A 285 1.36 8.55 16.85
N GLN A 286 0.40 8.57 17.76
CA GLN A 286 0.20 9.69 18.65
C GLN A 286 0.09 9.18 20.07
N ASN A 287 0.50 10.03 20.99
CA ASN A 287 0.49 9.71 22.40
C ASN A 287 -0.58 10.54 23.10
N PHE A 288 -1.16 10.01 24.16
CA PHE A 288 -1.97 10.80 25.09
C PHE A 288 -1.38 10.73 26.49
N LEU A 289 -1.72 11.72 27.32
CA LEU A 289 -1.43 11.69 28.75
C LEU A 289 -2.71 11.29 29.49
N PRO A 290 -2.73 10.15 30.22
CA PRO A 290 -3.88 9.78 31.02
C PRO A 290 -4.08 10.77 32.19
N ALA A 291 -5.31 10.87 32.69
CA ALA A 291 -5.56 11.67 33.89
C ALA A 291 -4.81 11.08 35.10
N LYS A 292 -4.33 11.96 35.99
CA LYS A 292 -3.73 11.60 37.29
C LYS A 292 -4.51 12.29 38.40
N PRO A 293 -5.64 11.69 38.85
CA PRO A 293 -6.54 12.32 39.83
C PRO A 293 -5.85 12.63 41.16
N ASP A 294 -4.87 11.81 41.55
CA ASP A 294 -4.03 11.98 42.74
C ASP A 294 -3.18 13.25 42.70
N GLN A 295 -2.88 13.75 41.51
CA GLN A 295 -2.10 14.99 41.28
C GLN A 295 -2.98 16.15 40.81
N GLY A 296 -4.29 15.96 40.69
CA GLY A 296 -5.23 16.96 40.16
C GLY A 296 -5.04 17.27 38.66
N LEU A 297 -4.44 16.34 37.90
CA LEU A 297 -4.14 16.53 36.49
C LEU A 297 -5.18 15.84 35.60
N GLU A 298 -5.81 16.59 34.70
CA GLU A 298 -6.73 16.06 33.69
C GLU A 298 -5.98 15.35 32.55
N ALA A 299 -6.68 14.48 31.82
CA ALA A 299 -6.10 13.84 30.64
C ALA A 299 -5.83 14.88 29.55
N VAL A 300 -4.66 14.80 28.91
CA VAL A 300 -4.34 15.63 27.74
C VAL A 300 -4.40 14.75 26.51
N LEU A 301 -5.34 15.05 25.63
CA LEU A 301 -5.64 14.22 24.47
C LEU A 301 -5.12 14.88 23.21
N PRO A 302 -4.48 14.13 22.30
CA PRO A 302 -4.29 14.61 20.95
C PRO A 302 -5.64 14.78 20.26
N SER A 303 -5.69 15.70 19.31
CA SER A 303 -6.82 15.89 18.41
C SER A 303 -6.42 15.60 16.98
N TRP A 304 -7.42 15.35 16.13
CA TRP A 304 -7.19 15.18 14.70
C TRP A 304 -6.59 16.43 14.04
N ASP A 305 -6.89 17.63 14.56
CA ASP A 305 -6.44 18.95 14.09
C ASP A 305 -6.31 19.06 12.55
N LEU A 306 -7.27 18.50 11.83
CA LEU A 306 -7.12 18.28 10.39
C LEU A 306 -7.79 19.41 9.61
N LYS A 307 -6.97 20.26 9.00
CA LYS A 307 -7.40 21.23 7.98
C LYS A 307 -7.23 20.63 6.59
N PHE A 308 -8.23 20.81 5.74
CA PHE A 308 -8.21 20.26 4.39
C PHE A 308 -9.05 21.09 3.42
N SER A 309 -8.90 20.81 2.13
CA SER A 309 -9.85 21.25 1.10
C SER A 309 -10.54 20.03 0.48
N ILE A 310 -11.78 20.20 0.05
CA ILE A 310 -12.56 19.16 -0.63
C ILE A 310 -13.36 19.81 -1.77
N SER A 311 -13.54 19.10 -2.89
CA SER A 311 -14.19 19.66 -4.08
C SER A 311 -15.72 19.73 -4.00
N THR A 312 -16.33 19.07 -3.02
CA THR A 312 -17.78 19.09 -2.79
C THR A 312 -18.17 20.23 -1.85
N PRO A 313 -19.37 20.81 -1.96
CA PRO A 313 -19.85 21.89 -1.09
C PRO A 313 -19.95 21.49 0.40
N PHE A 314 -20.20 20.21 0.67
CA PHE A 314 -20.29 19.68 2.03
C PHE A 314 -19.39 18.46 2.20
N TYR A 315 -19.06 18.16 3.45
CA TYR A 315 -18.44 16.89 3.84
C TYR A 315 -19.14 16.30 5.06
N ARG A 316 -18.98 14.99 5.24
CA ARG A 316 -19.31 14.29 6.49
C ARG A 316 -18.07 13.54 6.94
N TYR A 317 -17.94 13.35 8.25
CA TYR A 317 -16.86 12.53 8.79
C TYR A 317 -17.34 11.56 9.85
N LYS A 318 -16.53 10.54 10.10
CA LYS A 318 -16.74 9.54 11.13
C LYS A 318 -15.43 9.25 11.83
N ILE A 319 -15.46 9.14 13.15
CA ILE A 319 -14.35 8.68 13.96
C ILE A 319 -14.76 7.39 14.64
N GLU A 320 -13.99 6.33 14.45
CA GLU A 320 -14.29 5.02 15.02
C GLU A 320 -13.02 4.29 15.47
N ARG A 321 -13.18 3.45 16.48
CA ARG A 321 -12.13 2.55 16.96
C ARG A 321 -12.39 1.16 16.40
N SER A 322 -11.46 0.67 15.59
CA SER A 322 -11.56 -0.65 14.99
C SER A 322 -10.19 -1.14 14.52
N LEU A 323 -9.98 -2.46 14.51
CA LEU A 323 -8.79 -3.07 13.91
C LEU A 323 -8.84 -2.97 12.37
N THR A 324 -10.02 -3.14 11.77
CA THR A 324 -10.28 -2.97 10.33
C THR A 324 -10.91 -1.62 10.03
N SER A 325 -10.86 -1.15 8.77
CA SER A 325 -11.42 0.15 8.42
C SER A 325 -12.96 0.12 8.47
N PRO A 326 -13.61 1.01 9.24
CA PRO A 326 -15.07 1.12 9.27
C PRO A 326 -15.61 2.06 8.18
N CYS A 327 -14.74 2.60 7.31
CA CYS A 327 -15.06 3.72 6.42
C CYS A 327 -15.93 3.34 5.21
N GLU A 328 -16.08 2.05 4.90
CA GLU A 328 -17.02 1.61 3.85
C GLU A 328 -18.47 1.45 4.37
N SER A 329 -18.68 1.51 5.69
CA SER A 329 -20.01 1.45 6.28
C SER A 329 -20.68 2.83 6.28
N PRO A 330 -21.90 2.99 5.73
CA PRO A 330 -22.58 4.27 5.70
C PRO A 330 -23.05 4.77 7.08
N HIS A 331 -22.98 3.92 8.11
CA HIS A 331 -23.42 4.26 9.46
C HIS A 331 -22.37 5.04 10.24
N GLY A 332 -22.83 5.96 11.10
CA GLY A 332 -21.99 6.70 12.05
C GLY A 332 -21.33 7.96 11.50
N TYR A 333 -21.58 8.32 10.24
CA TYR A 333 -21.14 9.61 9.70
C TYR A 333 -21.92 10.77 10.32
N SER A 334 -21.23 11.89 10.51
CA SER A 334 -21.81 13.15 11.00
C SER A 334 -22.92 13.66 10.09
N GLU A 335 -23.64 14.67 10.57
CA GLU A 335 -24.38 15.57 9.68
C GLU A 335 -23.45 16.24 8.66
N ALA A 336 -24.03 16.73 7.56
CA ALA A 336 -23.28 17.45 6.54
C ALA A 336 -22.76 18.78 7.09
N ILE A 337 -21.49 19.06 6.83
CA ILE A 337 -20.78 20.26 7.29
C ILE A 337 -20.29 21.00 6.04
N SER A 338 -20.40 22.34 6.03
CA SER A 338 -19.86 23.15 4.93
C SER A 338 -18.37 22.88 4.74
N ALA A 339 -17.94 22.72 3.49
CA ALA A 339 -16.55 22.58 3.10
C ALA A 339 -15.76 23.90 3.20
N ASP A 340 -16.43 25.03 3.44
CA ASP A 340 -15.78 26.33 3.65
C ASP A 340 -14.85 26.26 4.86
N ASN A 341 -13.54 26.41 4.63
CA ASN A 341 -12.51 26.27 5.67
C ASN A 341 -12.60 24.93 6.43
N ALA A 342 -12.79 23.82 5.70
CA ALA A 342 -12.98 22.50 6.29
C ALA A 342 -11.92 22.15 7.35
N TYR A 343 -12.42 21.78 8.53
CA TYR A 343 -11.59 21.57 9.71
C TYR A 343 -12.23 20.55 10.67
N ILE A 344 -11.49 19.49 10.98
CA ILE A 344 -11.89 18.47 11.96
C ILE A 344 -10.93 18.54 13.14
N ASN A 345 -11.38 19.17 14.23
CA ASN A 345 -10.66 19.22 15.50
C ASN A 345 -11.44 18.54 16.61
N LYS A 346 -11.43 17.21 16.57
CA LYS A 346 -12.00 16.35 17.61
C LYS A 346 -10.86 15.64 18.32
N ALA A 347 -11.00 15.47 19.64
CA ALA A 347 -10.11 14.61 20.40
C ALA A 347 -10.14 13.19 19.81
N ILE A 348 -8.99 12.55 19.66
CA ILE A 348 -8.89 11.19 19.12
C ILE A 348 -9.54 10.21 20.09
N GLY A 349 -9.28 10.38 21.39
CA GLY A 349 -9.85 9.57 22.46
C GLY A 349 -8.84 9.33 23.59
N THR A 350 -9.25 8.52 24.57
CA THR A 350 -8.43 8.14 25.74
C THR A 350 -8.03 6.66 25.73
N THR A 351 -8.46 5.90 24.72
CA THR A 351 -8.32 4.44 24.74
C THR A 351 -7.25 4.00 23.77
N LYS A 352 -6.19 3.35 24.24
CA LYS A 352 -5.10 2.84 23.39
C LYS A 352 -5.56 2.05 22.18
N GLY A 353 -4.85 2.17 21.06
CA GLY A 353 -5.06 1.41 19.84
C GLY A 353 -5.55 2.28 18.68
N ARG A 354 -6.00 1.60 17.62
CA ARG A 354 -6.30 2.22 16.34
C ARG A 354 -7.60 3.02 16.35
N HIS A 355 -7.51 4.26 15.88
CA HIS A 355 -8.64 5.13 15.57
C HIS A 355 -8.60 5.48 14.09
N TRP A 356 -9.76 5.43 13.46
CA TRP A 356 -9.97 5.80 12.08
C TRP A 356 -10.67 7.14 12.00
N LEU A 357 -10.27 7.96 11.04
CA LEU A 357 -11.02 9.11 10.56
C LEU A 357 -11.40 8.85 9.11
N CYS A 358 -12.70 8.80 8.85
CA CYS A 358 -13.26 8.61 7.53
C CYS A 358 -13.90 9.92 7.08
N ILE A 359 -13.57 10.42 5.88
CA ILE A 359 -14.12 11.66 5.32
C ILE A 359 -14.77 11.37 3.97
N ILE A 360 -15.99 11.88 3.78
CA ILE A 360 -16.74 11.79 2.54
C ILE A 360 -17.20 13.16 2.06
N GLY A 361 -17.20 13.37 0.74
CA GLY A 361 -17.78 14.54 0.11
C GLY A 361 -19.24 14.31 -0.29
N VAL A 362 -20.08 15.33 -0.11
CA VAL A 362 -21.50 15.33 -0.48
C VAL A 362 -21.90 16.66 -1.12
N GLU A 363 -22.75 16.61 -2.14
CA GLU A 363 -23.21 17.75 -2.94
C GLU A 363 -24.27 18.59 -2.22
N THR A 364 -25.11 17.95 -1.41
CA THR A 364 -26.15 18.64 -0.63
C THR A 364 -26.12 18.22 0.83
N SER A 365 -26.70 19.04 1.72
CA SER A 365 -26.81 18.73 3.14
C SER A 365 -27.65 17.48 3.41
N GLU A 366 -28.65 17.20 2.57
CA GLU A 366 -29.59 16.07 2.71
C GLU A 366 -29.10 14.79 2.03
N GLN A 367 -28.03 14.85 1.23
CA GLN A 367 -27.53 13.68 0.52
C GLN A 367 -27.04 12.61 1.50
N PRO A 368 -27.67 11.41 1.50
CA PRO A 368 -27.25 10.36 2.42
C PRO A 368 -25.96 9.68 1.92
N PRO A 369 -25.14 9.13 2.84
CA PRO A 369 -24.09 8.19 2.50
C PRO A 369 -24.66 7.01 1.69
N PHE A 370 -24.06 6.69 0.54
CA PHE A 370 -24.39 5.49 -0.24
C PHE A 370 -23.14 4.81 -0.78
N HIS A 371 -23.29 3.57 -1.26
CA HIS A 371 -22.19 2.65 -1.57
C HIS A 371 -21.07 3.27 -2.42
N GLY A 372 -21.40 4.01 -3.49
CA GLY A 372 -20.40 4.65 -4.35
C GLY A 372 -19.55 5.70 -3.65
N ILE A 373 -20.16 6.56 -2.82
CA ILE A 373 -19.41 7.54 -2.00
C ILE A 373 -18.50 6.80 -1.02
N MET A 374 -19.01 5.73 -0.39
CA MET A 374 -18.25 4.97 0.61
C MET A 374 -16.99 4.35 0.00
N LYS A 375 -17.02 3.93 -1.27
CA LYS A 375 -15.85 3.38 -1.97
C LYS A 375 -14.77 4.42 -2.27
N ASN A 376 -15.12 5.70 -2.29
CA ASN A 376 -14.20 6.81 -2.57
C ASN A 376 -13.83 7.63 -1.32
N ASN A 377 -14.16 7.12 -0.12
CA ASN A 377 -13.86 7.80 1.14
C ASN A 377 -12.35 8.08 1.30
N GLN A 378 -12.02 9.17 1.99
CA GLN A 378 -10.68 9.37 2.52
C GLN A 378 -10.60 8.74 3.91
N SER A 379 -9.88 7.64 4.01
CA SER A 379 -9.52 7.02 5.27
C SER A 379 -8.19 7.58 5.78
N MET A 380 -8.11 7.80 7.08
CA MET A 380 -6.89 8.08 7.82
C MET A 380 -6.94 7.29 9.12
N TRP A 381 -5.79 6.98 9.72
CA TRP A 381 -5.77 6.29 11.00
C TRP A 381 -4.61 6.77 11.87
N VAL A 382 -4.81 6.62 13.18
CA VAL A 382 -3.82 6.89 14.23
C VAL A 382 -3.86 5.74 15.23
N ASP A 383 -2.71 5.15 15.52
CA ASP A 383 -2.53 4.28 16.68
C ASP A 383 -2.20 5.18 17.87
N LEU A 384 -3.15 5.22 18.81
CA LEU A 384 -3.02 5.96 20.05
C LEU A 384 -2.28 5.10 21.08
N LEU A 385 -1.17 5.63 21.61
CA LEU A 385 -0.30 4.95 22.55
C LEU A 385 -0.29 5.68 23.90
N ASP A 386 0.05 4.96 24.98
CA ASP A 386 0.46 5.65 26.21
C ASP A 386 1.78 6.34 25.95
N HIS A 387 1.93 7.56 26.47
CA HIS A 387 3.26 8.10 26.61
C HIS A 387 4.02 7.42 27.76
N GLY A 388 5.10 6.70 27.41
CA GLY A 388 6.09 6.24 28.38
C GLY A 388 7.12 7.32 28.72
N ASN A 389 8.02 7.04 29.67
CA ASN A 389 9.13 7.92 30.06
C ASN A 389 10.29 7.87 29.03
N GLU A 390 9.98 7.95 27.74
CA GLU A 390 10.94 7.81 26.64
C GLU A 390 11.46 9.18 26.16
N PRO A 391 12.77 9.32 25.87
CA PRO A 391 13.33 10.53 25.31
C PRO A 391 12.78 10.81 23.90
N PRO A 392 12.79 12.08 23.44
CA PRO A 392 12.46 12.40 22.06
C PRO A 392 13.49 11.80 21.10
N ASN A 393 13.04 11.37 19.92
CA ASN A 393 13.95 10.98 18.83
C ASN A 393 14.71 12.21 18.33
N VAL A 394 16.00 12.04 18.04
CA VAL A 394 16.90 13.10 17.58
C VAL A 394 17.58 12.66 16.29
N ASP A 395 17.38 13.44 15.23
CA ASP A 395 18.07 13.27 13.95
C ASP A 395 19.30 14.18 13.92
N ILE A 396 20.48 13.60 13.68
CA ILE A 396 21.75 14.31 13.68
C ILE A 396 22.31 14.35 12.26
N ALA A 397 22.63 15.56 11.79
CA ALA A 397 23.34 15.81 10.54
C ALA A 397 24.57 16.69 10.79
N SER A 398 25.54 16.64 9.89
CA SER A 398 26.76 17.46 9.95
C SER A 398 27.08 18.08 8.60
N GLU A 399 27.51 19.33 8.58
CA GLU A 399 27.99 20.03 7.39
C GLU A 399 29.39 20.58 7.64
N ARG A 400 30.33 20.33 6.71
CA ARG A 400 31.68 20.91 6.79
C ARG A 400 31.63 22.35 6.33
N ASP A 401 32.09 23.27 7.17
CA ASP A 401 32.42 24.63 6.75
C ASP A 401 33.70 24.62 5.91
N ASN A 402 33.58 24.96 4.63
CA ASN A 402 34.67 24.88 3.66
C ASN A 402 35.63 26.09 3.70
N VAL A 403 35.41 27.05 4.61
CA VAL A 403 36.15 28.32 4.64
C VAL A 403 37.17 28.39 5.79
N SER A 404 37.11 27.49 6.76
CA SER A 404 37.90 27.52 7.99
C SER A 404 38.99 26.43 8.05
N GLU A 405 40.19 26.80 8.48
CA GLU A 405 41.29 25.89 8.85
C GLU A 405 41.67 26.12 10.32
N PRO A 406 41.59 25.09 11.21
CA PRO A 406 41.16 23.72 10.92
C PRO A 406 39.66 23.63 10.57
N ALA A 407 39.29 22.57 9.83
CA ALA A 407 37.92 22.34 9.38
C ALA A 407 36.92 22.37 10.53
N ILE A 408 35.92 23.26 10.43
CA ILE A 408 34.81 23.34 11.38
C ILE A 408 33.65 22.52 10.80
N TYR A 409 33.04 21.68 11.62
CA TYR A 409 31.82 20.96 11.29
C TYR A 409 30.64 21.58 12.04
N ASN A 410 29.63 22.03 11.30
CA ASN A 410 28.37 22.44 11.87
C ASN A 410 27.51 21.20 12.09
N LEU A 411 27.16 20.93 13.34
CA LEU A 411 26.27 19.85 13.73
C LEU A 411 24.85 20.40 13.87
N PHE A 412 23.92 19.68 13.26
CA PHE A 412 22.49 19.94 13.29
C PHE A 412 21.84 18.76 13.99
N ALA A 413 21.34 18.97 15.21
CA ALA A 413 20.49 17.99 15.87
C ALA A 413 19.05 18.51 15.81
N SER A 414 18.17 17.73 15.19
CA SER A 414 16.77 18.09 15.02
C SER A 414 15.83 17.09 15.68
N THR A 415 14.74 17.58 16.26
CA THR A 415 13.74 16.74 16.92
C THR A 415 12.35 17.37 16.79
N TYR A 416 11.30 16.54 16.87
CA TYR A 416 9.93 16.96 16.60
C TYR A 416 9.14 17.22 17.88
N PHE A 417 8.43 18.36 17.87
CA PHE A 417 7.37 18.63 18.83
C PHE A 417 6.23 17.61 18.62
N SER A 418 5.85 16.91 19.68
CA SER A 418 4.71 15.99 19.64
C SER A 418 3.87 16.12 20.90
N PRO A 419 3.14 17.24 21.10
CA PRO A 419 2.20 17.35 22.20
C PRO A 419 1.15 16.25 22.13
N PRO A 420 0.68 15.77 23.28
CA PRO A 420 0.99 16.26 24.63
C PRO A 420 2.31 15.73 25.23
N THR A 421 3.05 14.91 24.49
CA THR A 421 4.19 14.13 24.96
C THR A 421 5.51 14.89 25.02
N TYR A 422 5.86 15.63 23.98
CA TYR A 422 7.07 16.46 23.95
C TYR A 422 6.66 17.91 23.87
N ALA A 423 6.26 18.47 25.01
CA ALA A 423 5.76 19.84 25.15
C ALA A 423 6.90 20.86 25.37
N GLN A 424 8.04 20.41 25.88
CA GLN A 424 9.29 21.18 25.95
C GLN A 424 10.45 20.22 25.73
N ILE A 425 11.54 20.70 25.10
CA ILE A 425 12.71 19.88 24.81
C ILE A 425 13.95 20.61 25.30
N TYR A 426 14.81 19.88 26.00
CA TYR A 426 16.02 20.39 26.61
C TYR A 426 17.23 19.62 26.11
N SER A 427 18.31 20.35 25.82
CA SER A 427 19.56 19.77 25.33
C SER A 427 20.76 20.26 26.11
N LYS A 428 21.76 19.40 26.24
CA LYS A 428 23.11 19.75 26.73
C LYS A 428 24.12 19.17 25.75
N ILE A 429 25.06 19.99 25.27
CA ILE A 429 26.09 19.58 24.32
C ILE A 429 27.46 20.11 24.74
N GLY A 430 28.51 19.33 24.49
CA GLY A 430 29.89 19.70 24.83
C GLY A 430 30.84 18.51 24.70
N PRO A 431 32.10 18.65 25.16
CA PRO A 431 33.09 17.58 25.06
C PRO A 431 32.63 16.36 25.85
N ALA A 432 32.82 15.16 25.30
CA ALA A 432 32.35 13.92 25.89
C ALA A 432 32.83 13.69 27.33
N SER A 433 34.07 14.08 27.62
CA SER A 433 34.66 14.04 28.98
C SER A 433 34.03 15.01 29.97
N GLN A 434 33.39 16.08 29.51
CA GLN A 434 32.84 17.16 30.34
C GLN A 434 31.32 17.12 30.46
N VAL A 435 30.65 16.38 29.57
CA VAL A 435 29.19 16.25 29.57
C VAL A 435 28.77 14.96 30.26
N ASP A 436 28.07 15.11 31.37
CA ASP A 436 27.34 14.04 32.05
C ASP A 436 25.82 14.20 31.79
N CYS A 437 25.19 13.21 31.15
CA CYS A 437 23.76 13.28 30.85
C CYS A 437 22.87 13.05 32.08
N ASP A 438 23.41 12.44 33.14
CA ASP A 438 22.69 12.17 34.39
C ASP A 438 22.67 13.40 35.33
N ASP A 439 23.57 14.37 35.11
CA ASP A 439 23.54 15.65 35.82
C ASP A 439 22.41 16.56 35.28
N PRO A 440 21.42 16.95 36.10
CA PRO A 440 20.32 17.82 35.66
C PRO A 440 20.76 19.26 35.35
N GLN A 441 21.96 19.69 35.73
CA GLN A 441 22.45 21.03 35.43
C GLN A 441 22.97 21.16 33.99
N GLY A 442 22.94 22.39 33.46
CA GLY A 442 23.53 22.74 32.15
C GLY A 442 22.70 22.33 30.93
N TYR A 443 21.43 21.96 31.11
CA TYR A 443 20.48 21.79 30.01
C TYR A 443 19.82 23.12 29.65
N ASP A 444 19.83 23.44 28.36
CA ASP A 444 19.13 24.60 27.80
C ASP A 444 17.88 24.16 27.02
N GLU A 445 16.82 24.96 27.09
CA GLU A 445 15.63 24.73 26.28
C GLU A 445 15.98 24.96 24.80
N MET A 446 15.77 23.95 23.97
CA MET A 446 15.88 24.11 22.53
C MET A 446 14.85 25.16 22.08
N HIS A 447 15.14 26.00 21.08
CA HIS A 447 14.23 27.06 20.62
C HIS A 447 13.57 26.73 19.26
N ARG A 448 12.27 27.04 19.11
CA ARG A 448 11.49 26.68 17.92
C ARG A 448 11.66 27.74 16.83
N ARG A 449 12.07 27.33 15.63
CA ARG A 449 11.83 28.13 14.43
C ARG A 449 10.43 27.83 13.89
N ALA A 450 9.67 28.86 13.54
CA ALA A 450 8.26 28.69 13.16
C ALA A 450 8.11 27.70 11.99
N ARG A 451 7.38 26.60 12.22
CA ARG A 451 7.09 25.50 11.27
C ARG A 451 8.27 24.59 10.91
N GLU A 452 9.37 24.64 11.65
CA GLU A 452 10.52 23.72 11.50
C GLU A 452 10.65 22.80 12.73
N PRO A 453 11.29 21.63 12.61
CA PRO A 453 11.71 20.87 13.78
C PRO A 453 12.58 21.73 14.71
N TRP A 454 12.66 21.37 15.99
CA TRP A 454 13.57 22.07 16.91
C TRP A 454 14.98 21.70 16.52
N VAL A 455 15.78 22.68 16.09
CA VAL A 455 17.16 22.47 15.66
C VAL A 455 18.10 23.07 16.68
N LEU A 456 18.96 22.24 17.26
CA LEU A 456 20.16 22.69 17.93
C LEU A 456 21.26 22.82 16.87
N LEU A 457 21.83 24.02 16.78
CA LEU A 457 23.00 24.30 15.96
C LEU A 457 24.20 24.40 16.88
N ALA A 458 25.20 23.55 16.66
CA ALA A 458 26.48 23.63 17.35
C ALA A 458 27.61 23.52 16.33
N SER A 459 28.59 24.43 16.41
CA SER A 459 29.81 24.33 15.61
C SER A 459 30.85 23.57 16.43
N TRP A 460 31.39 22.50 15.83
CA TRP A 460 32.38 21.63 16.46
C TRP A 460 33.66 21.60 15.62
N ASN A 461 34.82 21.74 16.26
CA ASN A 461 36.10 21.74 15.57
C ASN A 461 36.62 20.29 15.46
N SER A 462 37.11 19.89 14.28
CA SER A 462 37.65 18.54 14.03
C SER A 462 38.84 18.15 14.91
N THR A 463 39.49 19.12 15.55
CA THR A 463 40.61 18.89 16.48
C THR A 463 40.17 18.68 17.94
N GLN A 464 38.87 18.82 18.25
CA GLN A 464 38.32 18.60 19.58
C GLN A 464 37.94 17.11 19.81
N GLU A 465 37.90 16.72 21.08
CA GLU A 465 37.37 15.43 21.55
C GLU A 465 35.96 15.16 20.96
N GLU A 466 35.52 13.90 20.95
CA GLU A 466 34.13 13.55 20.61
C GLU A 466 33.16 14.43 21.40
N ALA A 467 32.11 14.94 20.75
CA ALA A 467 31.05 15.66 21.43
C ALA A 467 30.01 14.67 21.95
N LYS A 468 29.37 15.02 23.07
CA LYS A 468 28.22 14.30 23.60
C LYS A 468 27.03 15.25 23.65
N LEU A 469 25.92 14.82 23.05
CA LEU A 469 24.64 15.51 23.08
C LEU A 469 23.68 14.71 23.98
N CYS A 470 23.18 15.36 25.02
CA CYS A 470 22.12 14.82 25.87
C CYS A 470 20.81 15.53 25.54
N VAL A 471 19.72 14.78 25.37
CA VAL A 471 18.38 15.36 25.12
C VAL A 471 17.33 14.69 25.98
N TYR A 472 16.54 15.50 26.68
CA TYR A 472 15.31 15.06 27.33
C TYR A 472 14.16 16.02 26.98
N SER A 473 12.96 15.65 27.36
CA SER A 473 11.73 16.41 27.13
C SER A 473 10.89 16.51 28.40
N LYS A 474 10.02 17.51 28.46
CA LYS A 474 8.90 17.53 29.40
C LYS A 474 7.59 17.37 28.65
N ASN A 475 6.69 16.56 29.20
CA ASN A 475 5.34 16.42 28.67
C ASN A 475 4.43 17.59 29.12
N ALA A 476 3.18 17.62 28.66
CA ALA A 476 2.23 18.68 28.99
C ALA A 476 1.80 18.70 30.48
N HIS A 477 2.06 17.62 31.23
CA HIS A 477 1.93 17.58 32.69
C HIS A 477 3.21 18.05 33.42
N GLY A 478 4.27 18.38 32.68
CA GLY A 478 5.55 18.83 33.23
C GLY A 478 6.49 17.69 33.63
N GLU A 479 6.16 16.44 33.32
CA GLU A 479 6.97 15.28 33.69
C GLU A 479 8.13 15.11 32.70
N SER A 480 9.33 14.91 33.23
CA SER A 480 10.53 14.71 32.43
C SER A 480 10.61 13.29 31.87
N SER A 481 11.00 13.18 30.60
CA SER A 481 11.50 11.94 30.04
C SER A 481 12.88 11.57 30.61
N ARG A 482 13.33 10.32 30.41
CA ARG A 482 14.75 9.96 30.56
C ARG A 482 15.58 10.75 29.55
N ALA A 483 16.81 11.11 29.91
CA ALA A 483 17.74 11.68 28.94
C ALA A 483 18.22 10.60 27.95
N SER A 484 18.31 10.97 26.68
CA SER A 484 19.03 10.20 25.65
C SER A 484 20.44 10.76 25.49
N THR A 485 21.39 9.88 25.18
CA THR A 485 22.79 10.24 24.93
C THR A 485 23.15 9.92 23.49
N HIS A 486 23.66 10.91 22.78
CA HIS A 486 24.10 10.78 21.39
C HIS A 486 25.57 11.19 21.31
N TRP A 487 26.38 10.32 20.71
CA TRP A 487 27.81 10.55 20.53
C TRP A 487 28.07 11.13 19.15
N LEU A 488 28.71 12.29 19.11
CA LEU A 488 28.98 13.04 17.91
C LEU A 488 30.47 12.93 17.60
N LYS A 489 30.81 12.07 16.64
CA LYS A 489 32.17 11.98 16.10
C LYS A 489 32.27 12.78 14.82
N VAL A 490 33.31 13.60 14.71
CA VAL A 490 33.71 14.15 13.42
C VAL A 490 34.32 12.99 12.63
N ALA A 491 33.60 12.46 11.65
CA ALA A 491 34.09 11.34 10.86
C ALA A 491 34.99 11.84 9.73
N ASP A 492 36.22 11.30 9.66
CA ASP A 492 37.21 11.60 8.62
C ASP A 492 36.83 11.05 7.21
N ASP A 493 35.75 10.26 7.09
CA ASP A 493 35.51 9.40 5.91
C ASP A 493 34.14 9.55 5.22
N TRP A 494 33.52 10.73 5.25
CA TRP A 494 32.31 10.98 4.44
C TRP A 494 32.68 11.59 3.10
N LYS A 495 33.21 10.74 2.19
CA LYS A 495 33.35 11.10 0.77
C LYS A 495 31.99 11.00 0.06
N SER A 496 31.70 12.08 -0.67
CA SER A 496 30.64 12.30 -1.66
C SER A 496 30.16 11.08 -2.42
#